data_AF-A0A959GHM0-F1
#
_entry.id   AF-A0A959GHM0-F1
#
_cell.length_a   1.000
_cell.length_b   1.000
_cell.length_c   1.000
_cell.angle_alpha   90.00
_cell.angle_beta   90.00
_cell.angle_gamma   90.00
#
_symmetry.space_group_name_H-M   'P 1'
#
loop_
_entity.id
_entity.type
_entity.pdbx_description
1 polymer ?
#
loop_
_entity_poly.entity_id
_entity_poly.type
_entity_poly.pdbx_seq_one_letter_code
_entity_poly.pdbx_strand_id
1 'polypeptide(L)'
;MSIVIDELHQKAMALADEAFYAKGRGELETAQSKYLEAFEYEKSAAMLLVNEYSQEPTRSVLFRSAACLILNLPFPSDEHFRQAERMVAFGLSGNPPEEIAEELREAWRELMGHLQQEAA
;
A
#
# COMPACT_ATOMS: atom_id res chain seq x y z
N MET A 1 -7.62 -6.41 16.70
CA MET A 1 -7.86 -6.59 15.26
C MET A 1 -8.88 -7.70 15.07
N SER A 2 -9.78 -7.61 14.08
CA SER A 2 -10.75 -8.68 13.81
C SER A 2 -10.10 -9.80 12.99
N ILE A 3 -10.56 -11.04 13.14
CA ILE A 3 -10.04 -12.21 12.40
C ILE A 3 -10.03 -11.96 10.89
N VAL A 4 -11.06 -11.29 10.37
CA VAL A 4 -11.18 -10.97 8.95
C VAL A 4 -10.08 -10.02 8.47
N ILE A 5 -9.73 -9.00 9.26
CA ILE A 5 -8.65 -8.05 8.89
C ILE A 5 -7.31 -8.79 8.87
N ASP A 6 -7.05 -9.63 9.87
CA ASP A 6 -5.82 -10.43 9.93
C ASP A 6 -5.72 -11.38 8.73
N GLU A 7 -6.81 -12.05 8.34
CA GLU A 7 -6.84 -12.94 7.17
C GLU A 7 -6.58 -12.20 5.86
N LEU A 8 -7.17 -11.01 5.68
CA LEU A 8 -6.95 -10.19 4.49
C LEU A 8 -5.50 -9.73 4.42
N HIS A 9 -4.96 -9.22 5.52
CA HIS A 9 -3.58 -8.78 5.61
C HIS A 9 -2.59 -9.92 5.34
N GLN A 10 -2.80 -11.10 5.93
CA GLN A 10 -1.94 -12.26 5.69
C GLN A 10 -1.94 -12.71 4.22
N LYS A 11 -3.10 -12.69 3.56
CA LYS A 11 -3.20 -12.98 2.12
C LYS A 11 -2.44 -11.95 1.29
N ALA A 12 -2.57 -10.67 1.62
CA ALA A 12 -1.82 -9.61 0.97
C ALA A 12 -0.30 -9.84 1.11
N MET A 13 0.18 -10.15 2.31
CA MET A 13 1.60 -10.36 2.57
C MET A 13 2.16 -11.58 1.83
N ALA A 14 1.42 -12.70 1.79
CA ALA A 14 1.84 -13.87 1.02
C ALA A 14 1.97 -13.56 -0.48
N LEU A 15 1.04 -12.81 -1.06
CA LEU A 15 1.08 -12.40 -2.46
C LEU A 15 2.20 -11.37 -2.72
N ALA A 16 2.45 -10.46 -1.78
CA ALA A 16 3.54 -9.50 -1.86
C ALA A 16 4.91 -10.18 -1.86
N ASP A 17 5.10 -11.20 -1.01
CA ASP A 17 6.31 -12.02 -0.99
C ASP A 17 6.51 -12.73 -2.34
N GLU A 18 5.47 -13.37 -2.87
CA GLU A 18 5.51 -13.98 -4.21
C GLU A 18 5.88 -12.96 -5.30
N ALA A 19 5.29 -11.76 -5.25
CA ALA A 19 5.56 -10.67 -6.19
C ALA A 19 7.02 -10.20 -6.10
N PHE A 20 7.56 -10.07 -4.88
CA PHE A 20 8.94 -9.70 -4.63
C PHE A 20 9.92 -10.71 -5.24
N TYR A 21 9.71 -12.01 -5.01
CA TYR A 21 10.55 -13.06 -5.60
C TYR A 21 10.40 -13.14 -7.13
N ALA A 22 9.19 -12.95 -7.68
CA ALA A 22 8.98 -12.89 -9.12
C ALA A 22 9.74 -11.71 -9.74
N LYS A 23 9.67 -10.52 -9.13
CA LYS A 23 10.40 -9.32 -9.58
C LYS A 23 11.91 -9.55 -9.57
N GLY A 24 12.44 -10.18 -8.51
CA GLY A 24 13.86 -10.53 -8.40
C GLY A 24 14.33 -11.55 -9.45
N ARG A 25 13.43 -12.40 -9.97
CA ARG A 25 13.70 -13.33 -11.08
C ARG A 25 13.50 -12.72 -12.47
N GLY A 26 13.08 -11.46 -12.56
CA GLY A 26 12.75 -10.79 -13.82
C GLY A 26 11.38 -11.15 -14.39
N GLU A 27 10.53 -11.86 -13.63
CA GLU A 27 9.17 -12.24 -14.00
C GLU A 27 8.20 -11.06 -13.75
N LEU A 28 8.42 -9.94 -14.45
CA LEU A 28 7.79 -8.65 -14.15
C LEU A 28 6.26 -8.66 -14.29
N GLU A 29 5.70 -9.38 -15.26
CA GLU A 29 4.25 -9.50 -15.41
C GLU A 29 3.61 -10.26 -14.24
N THR A 30 4.26 -11.32 -13.77
CA THR A 30 3.82 -12.07 -12.59
C THR A 30 3.90 -11.20 -11.34
N ALA A 31 5.01 -10.47 -11.16
CA ALA A 31 5.16 -9.53 -10.06
C ALA A 31 4.08 -8.45 -10.08
N GLN A 32 3.81 -7.85 -11.25
CA GLN A 32 2.73 -6.87 -11.44
C GLN A 32 1.39 -7.44 -10.96
N SER A 33 1.00 -8.60 -11.47
CA SER A 33 -0.30 -9.21 -11.12
C SER A 33 -0.39 -9.51 -9.62
N LYS A 34 0.69 -10.00 -9.01
CA LYS A 34 0.71 -10.40 -7.60
C LYS A 34 0.68 -9.21 -6.65
N TYR A 35 1.40 -8.12 -6.97
CA TYR A 35 1.29 -6.89 -6.20
C TYR A 35 -0.10 -6.26 -6.29
N LEU A 36 -0.74 -6.28 -7.46
CA LEU A 36 -2.12 -5.78 -7.59
C LEU A 36 -3.12 -6.61 -6.77
N GLU A 37 -2.99 -7.93 -6.80
CA GLU A 37 -3.84 -8.80 -5.97
C GLU A 37 -3.60 -8.55 -4.47
N ALA A 38 -2.34 -8.44 -4.05
CA ALA A 38 -1.97 -8.10 -2.68
C ALA A 38 -2.57 -6.75 -2.25
N PHE A 39 -2.50 -5.75 -3.11
CA PHE A 39 -3.06 -4.43 -2.86
C PHE A 39 -4.57 -4.48 -2.64
N GLU A 40 -5.33 -5.26 -3.40
CA GLU A 40 -6.77 -5.36 -3.22
C GLU A 40 -7.15 -5.94 -1.84
N TYR A 41 -6.41 -6.95 -1.38
CA TYR A 41 -6.59 -7.50 -0.03
C TYR A 41 -6.21 -6.48 1.06
N GLU A 42 -5.07 -5.82 0.92
CA GLU A 42 -4.57 -4.86 1.91
C GLU A 42 -5.47 -3.63 2.00
N LYS A 43 -5.90 -3.09 0.85
CA LYS A 43 -6.89 -2.01 0.77
C LYS A 43 -8.18 -2.43 1.44
N SER A 44 -8.68 -3.65 1.18
CA SER A 44 -9.90 -4.14 1.82
C SER A 44 -9.76 -4.20 3.34
N ALA A 45 -8.62 -4.67 3.85
CA ALA A 45 -8.30 -4.69 5.28
C ALA A 45 -8.26 -3.27 5.87
N ALA A 46 -7.54 -2.35 5.21
CA ALA A 46 -7.40 -0.96 5.65
C ALA A 46 -8.75 -0.21 5.66
N MET A 47 -9.57 -0.44 4.64
CA MET A 47 -10.87 0.22 4.50
C MET A 47 -11.88 -0.23 5.56
N LEU A 48 -11.76 -1.43 6.11
CA LEU A 48 -12.54 -1.85 7.29
C LEU A 48 -12.23 -1.02 8.54
N LEU A 49 -11.05 -0.39 8.60
CA LEU A 49 -10.60 0.46 9.70
C LEU A 49 -10.59 1.95 9.35
N VAL A 50 -11.14 2.38 8.20
CA VAL A 50 -10.99 3.76 7.70
C VAL A 50 -11.40 4.83 8.73
N ASN A 51 -12.46 4.58 9.48
CA ASN A 51 -12.98 5.48 10.53
C ASN A 51 -12.63 5.03 11.97
N GLU A 52 -11.86 3.95 12.13
CA GLU A 52 -11.54 3.35 13.43
C GLU A 52 -10.21 3.88 13.98
N TYR A 53 -10.15 5.20 14.25
CA TYR A 53 -8.94 5.88 14.73
C TYR A 53 -8.39 5.35 16.06
N SER A 54 -9.20 4.62 16.85
CA SER A 54 -8.76 3.97 18.09
C SER A 54 -7.93 2.70 17.85
N GLN A 55 -7.90 2.19 16.61
CA GLN A 55 -7.16 0.99 16.21
C GLN A 55 -5.74 1.29 15.72
N GLU A 56 -5.25 2.52 15.87
CA GLU A 56 -3.85 2.82 15.59
C GLU A 56 -2.92 2.02 16.53
N PRO A 57 -1.78 1.51 16.04
CA PRO A 57 -1.17 1.78 14.73
C PRO A 57 -1.68 0.90 13.59
N THR A 58 -2.50 -0.11 13.87
CA THR A 58 -2.94 -1.10 12.86
C THR A 58 -3.51 -0.42 11.62
N ARG A 59 -4.41 0.55 11.83
CA ARG A 59 -5.07 1.28 10.76
C ARG A 59 -4.05 1.94 9.82
N SER A 60 -3.15 2.77 10.36
CA SER A 60 -2.13 3.45 9.56
C SER A 60 -1.10 2.49 8.94
N VAL A 61 -0.76 1.39 9.62
CA VAL A 61 0.11 0.34 9.06
C VAL A 61 -0.50 -0.29 7.82
N LEU A 62 -1.79 -0.64 7.83
CA LEU A 62 -2.46 -1.23 6.67
C LEU A 62 -2.54 -0.24 5.49
N PHE A 63 -2.85 1.03 5.77
CA PHE A 63 -2.85 2.07 4.72
C PHE A 63 -1.45 2.31 4.12
N ARG A 64 -0.42 2.38 4.96
CA ARG A 64 0.98 2.48 4.51
C ARG A 64 1.36 1.27 3.65
N SER A 65 1.08 0.07 4.13
CA SER A 65 1.32 -1.18 3.43
C SER A 65 0.67 -1.19 2.04
N ALA A 66 -0.63 -0.82 1.96
CA ALA A 66 -1.34 -0.73 0.68
C ALA A 66 -0.69 0.26 -0.29
N ALA A 67 -0.25 1.43 0.19
CA ALA A 67 0.47 2.40 -0.65
C ALA A 67 1.80 1.84 -1.18
N CYS A 68 2.59 1.19 -0.31
CA CYS A 68 3.87 0.60 -0.68
C CYS A 68 3.73 -0.55 -1.69
N LEU A 69 2.65 -1.34 -1.66
CA LEU A 69 2.39 -2.39 -2.64
C LEU A 69 2.26 -1.82 -4.06
N ILE A 70 1.58 -0.67 -4.19
CA ILE A 70 1.46 0.02 -5.47
C ILE A 70 2.79 0.60 -5.94
N LEU A 71 3.56 1.24 -5.04
CA LEU A 71 4.87 1.79 -5.38
C LEU A 71 5.87 0.71 -5.84
N ASN A 72 5.66 -0.55 -5.42
CA ASN A 72 6.48 -1.67 -5.84
C ASN A 72 6.15 -2.24 -7.22
N LEU A 73 5.06 -1.80 -7.87
CA LEU A 73 4.64 -2.29 -9.19
C LEU A 73 5.76 -2.13 -10.23
N PRO A 74 6.05 -3.16 -11.04
CA PRO A 74 6.96 -3.04 -12.18
C PRO A 74 6.48 -2.05 -13.27
N PHE A 75 5.16 -1.99 -13.49
CA PHE A 75 4.53 -1.18 -14.54
C PHE A 75 3.35 -0.38 -13.94
N PRO A 76 3.63 0.64 -13.11
CA PRO A 76 2.57 1.50 -12.58
C PRO A 76 1.99 2.37 -13.70
N SER A 77 0.80 2.91 -13.43
CA SER A 77 0.13 3.90 -14.28
C SER A 77 -0.46 4.97 -13.35
N ASP A 78 -0.92 6.09 -13.91
CA ASP A 78 -1.46 7.21 -13.13
C ASP A 78 -2.59 6.79 -12.20
N GLU A 79 -3.42 5.82 -12.63
CA GLU A 79 -4.50 5.30 -11.79
C GLU A 79 -3.96 4.54 -10.57
N HIS A 80 -2.88 3.78 -10.74
CA HIS A 80 -2.21 3.15 -9.61
C HIS A 80 -1.66 4.21 -8.64
N PHE A 81 -0.95 5.22 -9.15
CA PHE A 81 -0.43 6.30 -8.29
C PHE A 81 -1.53 7.07 -7.55
N ARG A 82 -2.67 7.34 -8.20
CA ARG A 82 -3.85 7.92 -7.53
C ARG A 82 -4.41 7.03 -6.42
N GLN A 83 -4.36 5.71 -6.58
CA GLN A 83 -4.80 4.79 -5.53
C GLN A 83 -3.84 4.79 -4.34
N ALA A 84 -2.52 4.79 -4.58
CA ALA A 84 -1.53 4.92 -3.53
C ALA A 84 -1.64 6.27 -2.79
N GLU A 85 -1.86 7.37 -3.53
CA GLU A 85 -2.11 8.71 -2.97
C GLU A 85 -3.28 8.68 -1.98
N ARG A 86 -4.40 8.06 -2.37
CA ARG A 86 -5.56 7.88 -1.48
C ARG A 86 -5.22 7.09 -0.23
N MET A 87 -4.45 5.99 -0.37
CA MET A 87 -4.07 5.18 0.79
C MET A 87 -3.20 5.97 1.76
N VAL A 88 -2.21 6.71 1.25
CA VAL A 88 -1.37 7.57 2.07
C VAL A 88 -2.20 8.65 2.77
N ALA A 89 -3.11 9.30 2.05
CA ALA A 89 -3.99 10.31 2.62
C ALA A 89 -4.89 9.75 3.73
N PHE A 90 -5.46 8.56 3.57
CA PHE A 90 -6.23 7.90 4.63
C PHE A 90 -5.36 7.51 5.83
N GLY A 91 -4.14 7.03 5.61
CA GLY A 91 -3.20 6.75 6.69
C GLY A 91 -2.91 8.00 7.52
N LEU A 92 -2.54 9.10 6.85
CA LEU A 92 -2.18 10.37 7.47
C LEU A 92 -3.36 11.13 8.08
N SER A 93 -4.60 10.90 7.63
CA SER A 93 -5.78 11.57 8.18
C SER A 93 -6.17 11.10 9.59
N GLY A 94 -5.55 10.03 10.08
CA GLY A 94 -5.76 9.51 11.44
C GLY A 94 -4.77 10.06 12.46
N ASN A 95 -4.42 9.22 13.44
CA ASN A 95 -3.42 9.52 14.46
C ASN A 95 -2.26 8.49 14.40
N PRO A 96 -1.59 8.33 13.26
CA PRO A 96 -0.46 7.41 13.16
C PRO A 96 0.63 7.77 14.17
N PRO A 97 1.30 6.80 14.79
CA PRO A 97 2.55 7.08 15.52
C PRO A 97 3.58 7.72 14.58
N GLU A 98 4.49 8.53 15.13
CA GLU A 98 5.40 9.35 14.33
C GLU A 98 6.23 8.54 13.33
N GLU A 99 6.68 7.35 13.69
CA GLU A 99 7.42 6.45 12.80
C GLU A 99 6.60 6.07 11.56
N ILE A 100 5.34 5.66 11.76
CA ILE A 100 4.43 5.30 10.66
C ILE A 100 4.04 6.54 9.86
N ALA A 101 3.88 7.69 10.52
CA ALA A 101 3.59 8.95 9.86
C ALA A 101 4.75 9.36 8.93
N GLU A 102 6.00 9.15 9.34
CA GLU A 102 7.15 9.44 8.49
C GLU A 102 7.24 8.49 7.30
N GLU A 103 7.04 7.19 7.48
CA GLU A 103 7.00 6.24 6.36
C GLU A 103 5.87 6.57 5.36
N LEU A 104 4.70 7.00 5.84
CA LEU A 104 3.63 7.50 4.97
C LEU A 104 4.03 8.76 4.20
N ARG A 105 4.75 9.69 4.84
CA ARG A 105 5.28 10.89 4.18
C ARG A 105 6.39 10.54 3.18
N GLU A 106 7.20 9.53 3.45
CA GLU A 106 8.18 9.01 2.49
C GLU A 106 7.48 8.44 1.26
N ALA A 107 6.45 7.61 1.44
CA ALA A 107 5.62 7.12 0.34
C ALA A 107 4.96 8.27 -0.44
N TRP A 108 4.48 9.32 0.26
CA TRP A 108 3.98 10.54 -0.40
C TRP A 108 5.03 11.21 -1.28
N ARG A 109 6.25 11.38 -0.77
CA ARG A 109 7.35 12.02 -1.53
C ARG A 109 7.70 11.21 -2.77
N GLU A 110 7.76 9.88 -2.65
CA GLU A 110 7.99 8.98 -3.78
C GLU A 110 6.90 9.13 -4.85
N LEU A 111 5.62 9.09 -4.45
CA LEU A 111 4.47 9.32 -5.34
C LEU A 111 4.54 10.65 -6.08
N MET A 112 4.81 11.73 -5.36
CA MET A 112 4.91 13.06 -5.96
C MET A 112 6.10 13.17 -6.92
N GLY A 113 7.20 12.46 -6.65
CA GLY A 113 8.32 12.35 -7.58
C GLY A 113 7.92 11.76 -8.92
N HIS A 114 7.10 10.70 -8.92
CA HIS A 114 6.57 10.10 -10.14
C HIS A 114 5.61 11.04 -10.90
N LEU A 115 4.65 11.66 -10.19
CA LEU A 115 3.67 12.55 -10.82
C LEU A 115 4.29 13.84 -11.39
N GLN A 116 5.37 14.34 -10.80
CA GLN A 116 6.07 15.53 -11.30
C GLN A 116 6.92 15.25 -12.55
N GLN A 117 7.47 14.03 -12.69
CA GLN A 117 8.24 13.64 -13.87
C GLN A 117 7.40 13.58 -15.15
N GLU A 118 6.09 13.36 -15.03
CA GLU A 118 5.16 13.31 -16.18
C GLU A 118 4.66 14.70 -16.61
N ALA A 119 4.79 15.73 -15.76
CA ALA A 119 4.35 17.09 -16.04
C ALA A 119 5.41 17.98 -16.74
N ALA A 120 6.63 17.46 -16.92
CA ALA A 120 7.79 18.15 -17.49
C ALA A 120 8.08 17.69 -18.93
#